data_AF-A0A2U0A8A1-F1
#
_entry.id   AF-A0A2U0A8A1-F1
#
_cell.length_a   1.000
_cell.length_b   1.000
_cell.length_c   1.000
_cell.angle_alpha   90.00
_cell.angle_beta   90.00
_cell.angle_gamma   90.00
#
_symmetry.space_group_name_H-M   'P 1'
#
loop_
_entity.id
_entity.type
_entity.pdbx_description
1 polymer ?
#
loop_
_entity_poly.entity_id
_entity_poly.type
_entity_poly.pdbx_seq_one_letter_code
_entity_poly.pdbx_strand_id
1 'polypeptide(L)'
;METDKITPNAPLLALLAAVAAVVGATPYLFFIDTLWVLPLVAIGAAATLWAKARKLRTNATSEPIPGEWITATWSLVAYAAMISFSLIYYAIVYWLMRLVIYLLGLVNLQLDISWAETTGLAVSVFFAITLYAVSLITAAELPRRLYPRLAGIRSPYYALWLTNRKWILLAVIAGIAALLIMISLNLHQWYWIFACSAVLFYTGFPIAQSGEKREQRRNQGLKATRLLVDACGWSMAPLEASGDPEVDPFTDEIDFIARRNGDSLLVEVVAAEVDWKVASGLQTAARILEEKLATQPSGSTRLRPLLILVSDKIDASISRFADIEEFDVAHVPQALVKKVLDAKEDATRLTSLARELMPVVGASHA
;
A
#
# COMPACT_ATOMS: atom_id res chain seq x y z
N MET A 1 7.21 2.74 30.08
CA MET A 1 7.36 3.95 29.25
C MET A 1 6.50 3.75 28.03
N GLU A 2 5.69 4.74 27.64
CA GLU A 2 4.94 4.67 26.39
C GLU A 2 5.95 4.60 25.24
N THR A 3 5.85 3.59 24.38
CA THR A 3 6.56 3.60 23.11
C THR A 3 6.16 4.87 22.36
N ASP A 4 7.14 5.68 21.97
CA ASP A 4 6.90 6.88 21.17
C ASP A 4 6.39 6.41 19.79
N LYS A 5 5.08 6.20 19.70
CA LYS A 5 4.40 5.89 18.46
C LYS A 5 4.71 7.02 17.50
N ILE A 6 5.31 6.68 16.37
CA ILE A 6 5.60 7.66 15.32
C ILE A 6 4.27 8.32 14.95
N THR A 7 4.16 9.59 15.31
CA THR A 7 2.98 10.36 14.94
C THR A 7 3.03 10.58 13.43
N PRO A 8 1.95 10.25 12.68
CA PRO A 8 1.93 10.50 11.25
C PRO A 8 2.26 11.97 10.98
N ASN A 9 3.18 12.22 10.05
CA ASN A 9 3.52 13.59 9.66
C ASN A 9 2.38 14.17 8.82
N ALA A 10 1.33 14.62 9.51
CA ALA A 10 0.12 15.20 8.92
C ALA A 10 0.42 16.35 7.93
N PRO A 11 1.38 17.28 8.18
CA PRO A 11 1.75 18.28 7.20
C PRO A 11 2.29 17.69 5.91
N LEU A 12 3.23 16.75 6.02
CA LEU A 12 3.83 16.14 4.84
C LEU A 12 2.80 15.33 4.05
N LEU A 13 1.97 14.54 4.75
CA LEU A 13 0.83 13.85 4.14
C LEU A 13 -0.04 14.84 3.37
N ALA A 14 -0.53 15.91 4.01
CA ALA A 14 -1.38 16.92 3.40
C ALA A 14 -0.75 17.58 2.16
N LEU A 15 0.56 17.90 2.24
CA LEU A 15 1.31 18.44 1.12
C LEU A 15 1.33 17.48 -0.07
N LEU A 16 1.58 16.20 0.17
CA LEU A 16 1.67 15.20 -0.90
C LEU A 16 0.31 14.93 -1.56
N ALA A 17 -0.79 14.94 -0.80
CA ALA A 17 -2.12 14.89 -1.41
C ALA A 17 -2.40 16.11 -2.27
N ALA A 18 -2.01 17.31 -1.83
CA ALA A 18 -2.15 18.52 -2.62
C ALA A 18 -1.38 18.42 -3.94
N VAL A 19 -0.12 17.98 -3.88
CA VAL A 19 0.71 17.76 -5.08
C VAL A 19 0.07 16.74 -6.01
N ALA A 20 -0.33 15.57 -5.50
CA ALA A 20 -0.93 14.52 -6.32
C ALA A 20 -2.25 14.97 -6.98
N ALA A 21 -3.10 15.69 -6.23
CA ALA A 21 -4.36 16.22 -6.73
C ALA A 21 -4.15 17.28 -7.81
N VAL A 22 -3.20 18.21 -7.61
CA VAL A 22 -2.84 19.23 -8.61
C VAL A 22 -2.34 18.55 -9.90
N VAL A 23 -1.36 17.65 -9.79
CA VAL A 23 -0.76 16.96 -10.94
C VAL A 23 -1.82 16.18 -11.71
N GLY A 24 -2.65 15.39 -11.03
CA GLY A 24 -3.68 14.58 -11.68
C GLY A 24 -4.86 15.37 -12.26
N ALA A 25 -5.28 16.46 -11.61
CA ALA A 25 -6.40 17.30 -12.07
C ALA A 25 -6.00 18.31 -13.16
N THR A 26 -4.70 18.59 -13.33
CA THR A 26 -4.20 19.59 -14.29
C THR A 26 -4.70 19.37 -15.72
N PRO A 27 -4.65 18.18 -16.34
CA PRO A 27 -5.14 17.99 -17.70
C PRO A 27 -6.60 18.38 -17.85
N TYR A 28 -7.44 18.00 -16.89
CA TYR A 28 -8.86 18.34 -16.91
C TYR A 28 -9.09 19.85 -16.74
N LEU A 29 -8.46 20.49 -15.75
CA LEU A 29 -8.64 21.94 -15.52
C LEU A 29 -8.04 22.80 -16.63
N PHE A 30 -7.03 22.29 -17.32
CA PHE A 30 -6.50 22.87 -18.54
C PHE A 30 -7.54 22.82 -19.67
N PHE A 31 -8.20 21.68 -19.86
CA PHE A 31 -9.21 21.50 -20.91
C PHE A 31 -10.39 22.48 -20.80
N ILE A 32 -10.83 22.78 -19.58
CA ILE A 32 -11.99 23.65 -19.32
C ILE A 32 -11.59 25.11 -19.05
N ASP A 33 -10.33 25.49 -19.28
CA ASP A 33 -9.81 26.85 -19.06
C ASP A 33 -9.95 27.37 -17.61
N THR A 34 -9.96 26.47 -16.62
CA THR A 34 -10.11 26.83 -15.20
C THR A 34 -8.90 26.44 -14.35
N LEU A 35 -7.68 26.59 -14.88
CA LEU A 35 -6.45 26.35 -14.11
C LEU A 35 -6.35 27.18 -12.82
N TRP A 36 -6.99 28.34 -12.78
CA TRP A 36 -7.06 29.20 -11.59
C TRP A 36 -7.70 28.52 -10.37
N VAL A 37 -8.42 27.40 -10.56
CA VAL A 37 -9.04 26.60 -9.50
C VAL A 37 -8.06 25.61 -8.85
N LEU A 38 -6.86 25.38 -9.42
CA LEU A 38 -5.85 24.46 -8.88
C LEU A 38 -5.50 24.70 -7.39
N PRO A 39 -5.35 25.95 -6.90
CA PRO A 39 -5.12 26.21 -5.48
C PRO A 39 -6.26 25.69 -4.59
N LEU A 40 -7.52 25.78 -5.05
CA LEU A 40 -8.67 25.27 -4.30
C LEU A 40 -8.66 23.74 -4.25
N VAL A 41 -8.26 23.08 -5.35
CA VAL A 41 -8.06 21.62 -5.38
C VAL A 41 -6.99 21.19 -4.38
N ALA A 42 -5.85 21.89 -4.39
CA ALA A 42 -4.75 21.64 -3.46
C ALA A 42 -5.20 21.78 -2.00
N ILE A 43 -5.90 22.87 -1.66
CA ILE A 43 -6.39 23.13 -0.30
C ILE A 43 -7.41 22.08 0.13
N GLY A 44 -8.35 21.70 -0.74
CA GLY A 44 -9.35 20.67 -0.44
C GLY A 44 -8.73 19.31 -0.14
N ALA A 45 -7.78 18.88 -0.98
CA ALA A 45 -7.04 17.63 -0.80
C ALA A 45 -6.17 17.66 0.47
N ALA A 46 -5.46 18.77 0.72
CA ALA A 46 -4.65 18.95 1.92
C ALA A 46 -5.51 18.93 3.19
N ALA A 47 -6.61 19.68 3.23
CA ALA A 47 -7.47 19.81 4.40
C ALA A 47 -8.14 18.48 4.78
N THR A 48 -8.65 17.75 3.78
CA THR A 48 -9.27 16.43 3.99
C THR A 48 -8.26 15.42 4.51
N LEU A 49 -7.05 15.39 3.94
CA LEU A 49 -6.00 14.48 4.40
C LEU A 49 -5.49 14.86 5.79
N TRP A 50 -5.25 16.14 6.06
CA TRP A 50 -4.85 16.64 7.37
C TRP A 50 -5.87 16.26 8.45
N ALA A 51 -7.17 16.46 8.19
CA ALA A 51 -8.24 16.11 9.12
C ALA A 51 -8.31 14.59 9.38
N LYS A 52 -8.09 13.75 8.37
CA LYS A 52 -8.02 12.29 8.56
C LYS A 52 -6.74 11.87 9.27
N ALA A 53 -5.59 12.43 8.90
CA ALA A 53 -4.27 12.13 9.47
C ALA A 53 -4.24 12.32 10.99
N ARG A 54 -4.88 13.39 11.50
CA ARG A 54 -5.03 13.62 12.95
C ARG A 54 -5.80 12.52 13.70
N LYS A 55 -6.64 11.76 13.01
CA LYS A 55 -7.43 10.66 13.57
C LYS A 55 -6.80 9.29 13.32
N LEU A 56 -5.66 9.22 12.65
CA LEU A 56 -4.98 7.96 12.42
C LEU A 56 -4.33 7.49 13.72
N ARG A 57 -4.82 6.34 14.20
CA ARG A 57 -4.08 5.50 15.12
C ARG A 57 -3.16 4.64 14.28
N THR A 58 -1.86 4.90 14.41
CA THR A 58 -0.80 4.11 13.80
C THR A 58 -0.03 3.40 14.91
N ASN A 59 0.44 2.19 14.61
CA ASN A 59 1.48 1.53 15.39
C ASN A 59 2.76 1.39 14.55
N ALA A 60 2.87 2.12 13.44
CA ALA A 60 4.08 2.13 12.63
C ALA A 60 5.28 2.57 13.46
N THR A 61 6.36 1.82 13.33
CA THR A 61 7.57 1.97 14.16
C THR A 61 8.80 2.39 13.36
N SER A 62 8.64 2.60 12.06
CA SER A 62 9.63 3.28 11.21
C SER A 62 9.00 4.44 10.44
N GLU A 63 9.76 5.53 10.30
CA GLU A 63 9.37 6.64 9.43
C GLU A 63 9.55 6.26 7.95
N PRO A 64 8.59 6.62 7.07
CA PRO A 64 8.75 6.35 5.65
C PRO A 64 9.94 7.13 5.06
N ILE A 65 10.76 6.46 4.25
CA ILE A 65 11.90 7.11 3.58
C ILE A 65 11.42 7.99 2.40
N PRO A 66 12.23 8.96 1.91
CA PRO A 66 11.84 9.83 0.77
C PRO A 66 11.33 9.07 -0.46
N GLY A 67 11.89 7.90 -0.75
CA GLY A 67 11.44 7.04 -1.85
C GLY A 67 10.02 6.50 -1.68
N GLU A 68 9.61 6.21 -0.45
CA GLU A 68 8.24 5.78 -0.14
C GLU A 68 7.25 6.90 -0.36
N TRP A 69 7.60 8.12 0.07
CA TRP A 69 6.80 9.31 -0.16
C TRP A 69 6.60 9.61 -1.64
N ILE A 70 7.66 9.53 -2.45
CA ILE A 70 7.57 9.70 -3.91
C ILE A 70 6.65 8.66 -4.53
N THR A 71 6.86 7.39 -4.18
CA THR A 71 6.10 6.26 -4.71
C THR A 71 4.62 6.35 -4.35
N ALA A 72 4.34 6.68 -3.08
CA ALA A 72 2.98 6.86 -2.60
C ALA A 72 2.29 8.04 -3.28
N THR A 73 2.98 9.17 -3.44
CA THR A 73 2.44 10.36 -4.12
C THR A 73 2.14 10.08 -5.58
N TRP A 74 3.04 9.41 -6.30
CA TRP A 74 2.81 9.07 -7.70
C TRP A 74 1.67 8.06 -7.90
N SER A 75 1.49 7.13 -6.96
CA SER A 75 0.35 6.22 -6.97
C SER A 75 -0.99 6.96 -6.89
N LEU A 76 -1.04 8.07 -6.14
CA LEU A 76 -2.23 8.91 -6.00
C LEU A 76 -2.51 9.77 -7.23
N VAL A 77 -1.46 10.17 -7.95
CA VAL A 77 -1.61 10.89 -9.23
C VAL A 77 -2.46 10.09 -10.21
N ALA A 78 -2.38 8.75 -10.21
CA ALA A 78 -3.23 7.94 -11.07
C ALA A 78 -4.73 8.07 -10.74
N TYR A 79 -5.10 8.06 -9.46
CA TYR A 79 -6.50 8.26 -9.06
C TYR A 79 -6.99 9.68 -9.39
N ALA A 80 -6.14 10.69 -9.23
CA ALA A 80 -6.45 12.05 -9.64
C ALA A 80 -6.46 12.23 -11.17
N ALA A 81 -5.70 11.45 -11.94
CA ALA A 81 -5.72 11.49 -13.40
C ALA A 81 -6.97 10.80 -13.99
N MET A 82 -7.60 9.88 -13.24
CA MET A 82 -8.89 9.28 -13.63
C MET A 82 -10.00 10.32 -13.83
N ILE A 83 -9.86 11.50 -13.24
CA ILE A 83 -10.75 12.64 -13.44
C ILE A 83 -10.91 13.00 -14.92
N SER A 84 -9.85 12.95 -15.70
CA SER A 84 -9.96 13.31 -17.11
C SER A 84 -10.72 12.25 -17.92
N PHE A 85 -10.63 10.97 -17.53
CA PHE A 85 -11.48 9.91 -18.11
C PHE A 85 -12.95 10.09 -17.78
N SER A 86 -13.22 10.84 -16.73
CA SER A 86 -14.54 11.12 -16.24
C SER A 86 -15.24 12.26 -17.03
N LEU A 87 -14.58 12.84 -18.05
CA LEU A 87 -15.22 13.64 -19.13
C LEU A 87 -16.39 12.93 -19.80
N ILE A 88 -16.38 11.60 -19.87
CA ILE A 88 -17.50 10.80 -20.36
C ILE A 88 -18.72 10.96 -19.44
N TYR A 89 -18.51 10.96 -18.12
CA TYR A 89 -19.58 11.21 -17.15
C TYR A 89 -20.04 12.66 -17.16
N TYR A 90 -19.13 13.62 -17.39
CA TYR A 90 -19.53 15.01 -17.66
C TYR A 90 -20.49 15.09 -18.84
N ALA A 91 -20.19 14.43 -19.96
CA ALA A 91 -21.08 14.38 -21.11
C ALA A 91 -22.44 13.75 -20.74
N ILE A 92 -22.45 12.65 -19.98
CA ILE A 92 -23.69 12.02 -19.49
C ILE A 92 -24.51 12.99 -18.63
N VAL A 93 -23.90 13.64 -17.63
CA VAL A 93 -24.57 14.57 -16.71
C VAL A 93 -25.11 15.79 -17.48
N TYR A 94 -24.32 16.32 -18.41
CA TYR A 94 -24.72 17.42 -19.28
C TYR A 94 -25.98 17.07 -20.09
N TRP A 95 -25.97 15.92 -20.78
CA TRP A 95 -27.11 15.45 -21.57
C TRP A 95 -28.31 15.06 -20.69
N LEU A 96 -28.09 14.56 -19.48
CA LEU A 96 -29.15 14.26 -18.53
C LEU A 96 -29.86 15.54 -18.05
N MET A 97 -29.10 16.58 -17.69
CA MET A 97 -29.70 17.87 -17.32
C MET A 97 -30.46 18.49 -18.48
N ARG A 98 -29.94 18.38 -19.70
CA ARG A 98 -30.66 18.79 -20.91
C ARG A 98 -31.97 18.04 -21.10
N LEU A 99 -31.96 16.74 -20.89
CA LEU A 99 -33.16 15.91 -20.95
C LEU A 99 -34.19 16.35 -19.89
N VAL A 100 -33.76 16.64 -18.66
CA VAL A 100 -34.64 17.13 -17.59
C VAL A 100 -35.25 18.50 -17.94
N ILE A 101 -34.44 19.45 -18.41
CA ILE A 101 -34.94 20.77 -18.86
C ILE A 101 -35.96 20.61 -19.99
N TYR A 102 -35.66 19.73 -20.96
CA TYR A 102 -36.58 19.43 -22.06
C TYR A 102 -37.91 18.83 -21.56
N LEU A 103 -37.86 17.84 -20.66
CA LEU A 103 -39.05 17.21 -20.08
C LEU A 103 -39.88 18.19 -19.24
N LEU A 104 -39.25 19.09 -18.48
CA LEU A 104 -39.94 20.14 -17.73
C LEU A 104 -40.62 21.15 -18.66
N GLY A 105 -40.01 21.46 -19.80
CA GLY A 105 -40.62 22.25 -20.86
C GLY A 105 -41.91 21.64 -21.41
N LEU A 106 -42.04 20.31 -21.45
CA LEU A 106 -43.27 19.62 -21.85
C LEU A 106 -44.43 19.83 -20.86
N VAL A 107 -44.14 20.19 -19.60
CA VAL A 107 -45.14 20.43 -18.54
C VAL A 107 -45.38 21.93 -18.31
N ASN A 108 -45.01 22.79 -19.29
CA ASN A 108 -45.07 24.26 -19.20
C ASN A 108 -44.23 24.87 -18.06
N LEU A 109 -43.26 24.13 -17.52
CA LEU A 109 -42.29 24.63 -16.56
C LEU A 109 -41.06 25.13 -17.32
N GLN A 110 -41.12 26.37 -17.79
CA GLN A 110 -39.99 26.99 -18.50
C GLN A 110 -38.92 27.41 -17.51
N LEU A 111 -37.85 26.61 -17.45
CA LEU A 111 -36.59 27.02 -16.84
C LEU A 111 -35.80 27.78 -17.89
N ASP A 112 -35.67 29.10 -17.72
CA ASP A 112 -34.87 29.97 -18.59
C ASP A 112 -33.39 29.82 -18.24
N ILE A 113 -32.85 28.62 -18.49
CA ILE A 113 -31.46 28.26 -18.21
C ILE A 113 -30.68 28.26 -19.53
N SER A 114 -29.68 29.13 -19.61
CA SER A 114 -28.86 29.27 -20.82
C SER A 114 -27.96 28.05 -21.08
N TRP A 115 -27.42 27.96 -22.30
CA TRP A 115 -26.40 26.94 -22.63
C TRP A 115 -25.16 27.05 -21.75
N ALA A 116 -24.73 28.27 -21.45
CA ALA A 116 -23.60 28.52 -20.58
C ALA A 116 -23.89 28.08 -19.13
N GLU A 117 -25.09 28.33 -18.62
CA GLU A 117 -25.48 27.93 -17.25
C GLU A 117 -25.60 26.42 -17.08
N THR A 118 -26.19 25.73 -18.07
CA THR A 118 -26.29 24.25 -18.03
C THR A 118 -24.91 23.61 -18.03
N THR A 119 -24.00 24.15 -18.85
CA THR A 119 -22.60 23.72 -18.93
C THR A 119 -21.88 24.00 -17.61
N GLY A 120 -22.03 25.22 -17.07
CA GLY A 120 -21.45 25.62 -15.79
C GLY A 120 -21.92 24.77 -14.61
N LEU A 121 -23.21 24.45 -14.54
CA LEU A 121 -23.77 23.54 -13.54
C LEU A 121 -23.21 22.11 -13.69
N ALA A 122 -23.12 21.59 -14.91
CA ALA A 122 -22.54 20.27 -15.18
C ALA A 122 -21.09 20.20 -14.73
N VAL A 123 -20.28 21.18 -15.13
CA VAL A 123 -18.87 21.28 -14.74
C VAL A 123 -18.74 21.39 -13.22
N SER A 124 -19.57 22.21 -12.57
CA SER A 124 -19.48 22.46 -11.12
C SER A 124 -19.88 21.25 -10.27
N VAL A 125 -21.01 20.61 -10.59
CA VAL A 125 -21.47 19.38 -9.91
C VAL A 125 -20.43 18.28 -10.09
N PHE A 126 -19.93 18.15 -11.31
CA PHE A 126 -18.96 17.13 -11.63
C PHE A 126 -17.61 17.37 -10.95
N PHE A 127 -17.12 18.61 -10.97
CA PHE A 127 -15.93 19.03 -10.24
C PHE A 127 -16.07 18.76 -8.74
N ALA A 128 -17.23 19.06 -8.13
CA ALA A 128 -17.47 18.80 -6.72
C ALA A 128 -17.45 17.30 -6.36
N ILE A 129 -18.14 16.45 -7.14
CA ILE A 129 -18.14 14.99 -6.94
C ILE A 129 -16.71 14.45 -7.07
N THR A 130 -15.99 14.95 -8.06
CA THR A 130 -14.65 14.49 -8.38
C THR A 130 -13.64 14.91 -7.32
N LEU A 131 -13.66 16.19 -6.91
CA LEU A 131 -12.88 16.71 -5.80
C LEU A 131 -13.14 15.88 -4.54
N TYR A 132 -14.40 15.57 -4.26
CA TYR A 132 -14.81 14.77 -3.12
C TYR A 132 -14.29 13.33 -3.20
N ALA A 133 -14.47 12.65 -4.34
CA ALA A 133 -14.04 11.28 -4.55
C ALA A 133 -12.52 11.13 -4.45
N VAL A 134 -11.77 11.99 -5.16
CA VAL A 134 -10.30 11.98 -5.15
C VAL A 134 -9.77 12.28 -3.76
N SER A 135 -10.33 13.28 -3.08
CA SER A 135 -9.95 13.62 -1.71
C SER A 135 -10.26 12.50 -0.73
N LEU A 136 -11.41 11.82 -0.86
CA LEU A 136 -11.78 10.72 0.01
C LEU A 136 -10.90 9.48 -0.18
N ILE A 137 -10.68 9.06 -1.42
CA ILE A 137 -9.87 7.89 -1.78
C ILE A 137 -8.43 8.14 -1.34
N THR A 138 -7.86 9.27 -1.75
CA THR A 138 -6.50 9.71 -1.37
C THR A 138 -6.35 9.70 0.15
N ALA A 139 -7.32 10.26 0.87
CA ALA A 139 -7.25 10.36 2.32
C ALA A 139 -7.56 9.07 3.07
N ALA A 140 -8.23 8.09 2.45
CA ALA A 140 -8.46 6.78 3.05
C ALA A 140 -7.25 5.86 2.88
N GLU A 141 -6.60 5.90 1.73
CA GLU A 141 -5.55 4.95 1.36
C GLU A 141 -4.14 5.41 1.77
N LEU A 142 -3.80 6.68 1.54
CA LEU A 142 -2.42 7.16 1.68
C LEU A 142 -1.85 6.93 3.08
N PRO A 143 -2.53 7.34 4.18
CA PRO A 143 -1.97 7.18 5.50
C PRO A 143 -1.94 5.72 5.95
N ARG A 144 -2.92 4.90 5.55
CA ARG A 144 -2.95 3.48 5.91
C ARG A 144 -1.82 2.70 5.26
N ARG A 145 -1.46 3.07 4.03
CA ARG A 145 -0.38 2.42 3.29
C ARG A 145 0.97 2.87 3.80
N LEU A 146 1.18 4.18 4.01
CA LEU A 146 2.46 4.71 4.51
C LEU A 146 2.70 4.41 6.01
N TYR A 147 1.64 4.35 6.80
CA TYR A 147 1.67 4.07 8.23
C TYR A 147 0.77 2.86 8.55
N PRO A 148 1.30 1.63 8.42
CA PRO A 148 0.53 0.43 8.72
C PRO A 148 0.11 0.36 10.19
N ARG A 149 -1.00 -0.33 10.43
CA ARG A 149 -1.65 -0.41 11.76
C ARG A 149 -1.01 -1.41 12.71
N LEU A 150 -0.21 -2.33 12.19
CA LEU A 150 0.50 -3.33 12.97
C LEU A 150 1.94 -2.83 13.11
N ALA A 151 2.51 -3.02 14.29
CA ALA A 151 3.89 -2.66 14.57
C ALA A 151 4.85 -3.43 13.65
N GLY A 152 5.94 -2.74 13.25
CA GLY A 152 7.04 -3.14 12.34
C GLY A 152 6.77 -3.71 10.99
N ILE A 153 5.56 -3.57 10.50
CA ILE A 153 5.36 -3.68 9.08
C ILE A 153 5.91 -2.40 8.44
N ARG A 154 6.87 -2.53 7.52
CA ARG A 154 7.26 -1.42 6.63
C ARG A 154 6.16 -1.16 5.61
N SER A 155 6.07 0.09 5.13
CA SER A 155 5.08 0.43 4.11
C SER A 155 5.29 -0.40 2.83
N PRO A 156 4.22 -0.76 2.10
CA PRO A 156 4.33 -1.55 0.87
C PRO A 156 5.14 -0.81 -0.22
N TYR A 157 5.28 0.51 -0.09
CA TYR A 157 6.08 1.33 -0.99
C TYR A 157 7.58 1.22 -0.73
N TYR A 158 8.02 0.81 0.47
CA TYR A 158 9.43 0.65 0.80
C TYR A 158 10.10 -0.36 -0.12
N ALA A 159 9.54 -1.56 -0.17
CA ALA A 159 10.10 -2.64 -0.96
C ALA A 159 9.89 -2.41 -2.46
N LEU A 160 8.81 -1.73 -2.86
CA LEU A 160 8.61 -1.33 -4.26
C LEU A 160 9.66 -0.32 -4.72
N TRP A 161 10.02 0.64 -3.86
CA TRP A 161 11.07 1.60 -4.14
C TRP A 161 12.42 0.90 -4.30
N LEU A 162 12.77 -0.02 -3.40
CA LEU A 162 14.06 -0.74 -3.46
C LEU A 162 14.22 -1.56 -4.75
N THR A 163 13.17 -2.27 -5.18
CA THR A 163 13.25 -3.13 -6.37
C THR A 163 13.10 -2.34 -7.68
N ASN A 164 12.18 -1.37 -7.72
CA ASN A 164 11.75 -0.72 -8.97
C ASN A 164 12.10 0.78 -9.06
N ARG A 165 13.05 1.29 -8.25
CA ARG A 165 13.41 2.74 -8.21
C ARG A 165 13.56 3.39 -9.58
N LYS A 166 14.27 2.74 -10.51
CA LYS A 166 14.56 3.32 -11.84
C LYS A 166 13.29 3.49 -12.66
N TRP A 167 12.41 2.49 -12.59
CA TRP A 167 11.13 2.51 -13.29
C TRP A 167 10.19 3.55 -12.67
N ILE A 168 10.13 3.64 -11.34
CA ILE A 168 9.31 4.65 -10.64
C ILE A 168 9.77 6.07 -10.99
N LEU A 169 11.08 6.34 -10.95
CA LEU A 169 11.62 7.64 -11.32
C LEU A 169 11.35 7.99 -12.79
N LEU A 170 11.51 7.02 -13.70
CA LEU A 170 11.19 7.21 -15.11
C LEU A 170 9.69 7.52 -15.31
N ALA A 171 8.81 6.82 -14.59
CA ALA A 171 7.37 7.05 -14.59
C ALA A 171 7.03 8.48 -14.13
N VAL A 172 7.62 8.93 -13.03
CA VAL A 172 7.45 10.30 -12.50
C VAL A 172 7.92 11.34 -13.53
N ILE A 173 9.13 11.17 -14.09
CA ILE A 173 9.68 12.10 -15.08
C ILE A 173 8.81 12.13 -16.33
N ALA A 174 8.37 10.97 -16.84
CA ALA A 174 7.53 10.88 -18.02
C ALA A 174 6.18 11.59 -17.84
N GLY A 175 5.54 11.43 -16.68
CA GLY A 175 4.27 12.11 -16.40
C GLY A 175 4.42 13.62 -16.23
N ILE A 176 5.47 14.08 -15.55
CA ILE A 176 5.77 15.51 -15.43
C ILE A 176 6.09 16.10 -16.82
N ALA A 177 6.90 15.43 -17.62
CA ALA A 177 7.23 15.86 -18.98
C ALA A 177 5.98 15.95 -19.86
N ALA A 178 5.07 14.97 -19.78
CA ALA A 178 3.81 14.99 -20.52
C ALA A 178 2.93 16.20 -20.16
N LEU A 179 2.86 16.55 -18.86
CA LEU A 179 2.13 17.73 -18.40
C LEU A 179 2.78 19.03 -18.90
N LEU A 180 4.10 19.14 -18.82
CA LEU A 180 4.82 20.32 -19.28
C LEU A 180 4.65 20.52 -20.79
N ILE A 181 4.73 19.45 -21.59
CA ILE A 181 4.50 19.49 -23.04
C ILE A 181 3.08 19.95 -23.35
N MET A 182 2.08 19.41 -22.66
CA MET A 182 0.68 19.80 -22.83
C MET A 182 0.45 21.30 -22.58
N ILE A 183 0.99 21.82 -21.46
CA ILE A 183 0.85 23.24 -21.08
C ILE A 183 1.63 24.14 -22.04
N SER A 184 2.89 23.83 -22.31
CA SER A 184 3.79 24.66 -23.13
C SER A 184 3.38 24.76 -24.59
N LEU A 185 2.84 23.69 -25.17
CA LEU A 185 2.35 23.66 -26.54
C LEU A 185 0.86 24.02 -26.64
N ASN A 186 0.25 24.46 -25.54
CA ASN A 186 -1.14 24.89 -25.47
C ASN A 186 -2.16 23.84 -25.97
N LEU A 187 -1.92 22.55 -25.70
CA LEU A 187 -2.65 21.42 -26.29
C LEU A 187 -4.04 21.22 -25.66
N HIS A 188 -5.01 22.05 -26.06
CA HIS A 188 -6.38 22.05 -25.52
C HIS A 188 -7.31 20.97 -26.11
N GLN A 189 -6.88 20.26 -27.15
CA GLN A 189 -7.77 19.29 -27.81
C GLN A 189 -7.99 18.06 -26.92
N TRP A 190 -9.24 17.57 -26.86
CA TRP A 190 -9.67 16.52 -25.95
C TRP A 190 -8.75 15.29 -25.94
N TYR A 191 -8.26 14.85 -27.11
CA TYR A 191 -7.40 13.67 -27.20
C TYR A 191 -6.02 13.87 -26.56
N TRP A 192 -5.47 15.09 -26.53
CA TRP A 192 -4.22 15.37 -25.81
C TRP A 192 -4.41 15.31 -24.30
N ILE A 193 -5.57 15.75 -23.81
CA ILE A 193 -5.95 15.65 -22.40
C ILE A 193 -6.08 14.18 -21.99
N PHE A 194 -6.75 13.37 -22.81
CA PHE A 194 -6.83 11.92 -22.59
C PHE A 194 -5.46 11.26 -22.67
N ALA A 195 -4.60 11.63 -23.64
CA ALA A 195 -3.25 11.08 -23.76
C ALA A 195 -2.39 11.41 -22.52
N CYS A 196 -2.38 12.66 -22.07
CA CYS A 196 -1.65 13.08 -20.88
C CYS A 196 -2.16 12.34 -19.63
N SER A 197 -3.48 12.27 -19.47
CA SER A 197 -4.12 11.58 -18.34
C SER A 197 -3.90 10.08 -18.38
N ALA A 198 -3.85 9.47 -19.57
CA ALA A 198 -3.46 8.09 -19.75
C ALA A 198 -2.00 7.86 -19.33
N VAL A 199 -1.07 8.74 -19.69
CA VAL A 199 0.32 8.64 -19.21
C VAL A 199 0.38 8.70 -17.69
N LEU A 200 -0.29 9.68 -17.06
CA LEU A 200 -0.33 9.79 -15.60
C LEU A 200 -0.97 8.56 -14.94
N PHE A 201 -2.09 8.06 -15.50
CA PHE A 201 -2.77 6.87 -15.00
C PHE A 201 -1.94 5.61 -15.16
N TYR A 202 -1.45 5.29 -16.37
CA TYR A 202 -0.72 4.05 -16.64
C TYR A 202 0.67 4.01 -16.00
N THR A 203 1.24 5.16 -15.63
CA THR A 203 2.49 5.20 -14.87
C THR A 203 2.26 5.09 -13.36
N GLY A 204 1.19 5.65 -12.80
CA GLY A 204 0.88 5.58 -11.37
C GLY A 204 0.04 4.37 -10.93
N PHE A 205 -0.85 3.85 -11.77
CA PHE A 205 -1.77 2.76 -11.43
C PHE A 205 -1.06 1.43 -11.14
N PRO A 206 -0.04 1.00 -11.92
CA PRO A 206 0.71 -0.21 -11.59
C PRO A 206 1.39 -0.13 -10.22
N ILE A 207 1.83 1.06 -9.79
CA ILE A 207 2.36 1.31 -8.45
C ILE A 207 1.27 1.07 -7.41
N ALA A 208 0.11 1.71 -7.57
CA ALA A 208 -1.03 1.56 -6.67
C ALA A 208 -1.47 0.09 -6.51
N GLN A 209 -1.54 -0.64 -7.62
CA GLN A 209 -1.96 -2.04 -7.65
C GLN A 209 -0.91 -3.00 -7.09
N SER A 210 0.38 -2.72 -7.32
CA SER A 210 1.47 -3.56 -6.83
C SER A 210 1.56 -3.57 -5.30
N GLY A 211 1.32 -2.42 -4.66
CA GLY A 211 1.25 -2.31 -3.20
C GLY A 211 0.11 -3.14 -2.61
N GLU A 212 -1.09 -3.05 -3.19
CA GLU A 212 -2.28 -3.78 -2.74
C GLU A 212 -2.13 -5.30 -2.91
N LYS A 213 -1.66 -5.74 -4.09
CA LYS A 213 -1.39 -7.16 -4.34
C LYS A 213 -0.36 -7.73 -3.36
N ARG A 214 0.66 -6.94 -3.00
CA ARG A 214 1.71 -7.38 -2.06
C ARG A 214 1.17 -7.52 -0.64
N GLU A 215 0.41 -6.54 -0.17
CA GLU A 215 -0.25 -6.61 1.14
C GLU A 215 -1.22 -7.78 1.22
N GLN A 216 -2.05 -7.98 0.19
CA GLN A 216 -2.98 -9.10 0.11
C GLN A 216 -2.26 -10.45 0.14
N ARG A 217 -1.18 -10.61 -0.65
CA ARG A 217 -0.36 -11.82 -0.67
C ARG A 217 0.28 -12.10 0.68
N ARG A 218 0.83 -11.09 1.35
CA ARG A 218 1.42 -11.25 2.68
C ARG A 218 0.36 -11.67 3.69
N ASN A 219 -0.81 -11.05 3.70
CA ASN A 219 -1.89 -11.40 4.62
C ASN A 219 -2.43 -12.82 4.38
N GLN A 220 -2.54 -13.25 3.12
CA GLN A 220 -2.90 -14.64 2.77
C GLN A 220 -1.80 -15.62 3.18
N GLY A 221 -0.55 -15.28 2.89
CA GLY A 221 0.63 -16.04 3.30
C GLY A 221 0.70 -16.23 4.79
N LEU A 222 0.58 -15.15 5.57
CA LEU A 222 0.56 -15.18 7.03
C LEU A 222 -0.53 -16.11 7.58
N LYS A 223 -1.75 -16.04 7.03
CA LYS A 223 -2.85 -16.94 7.42
C LYS A 223 -2.53 -18.40 7.09
N ALA A 224 -2.05 -18.67 5.89
CA ALA A 224 -1.69 -20.02 5.46
C ALA A 224 -0.55 -20.59 6.33
N THR A 225 0.49 -19.81 6.56
CA THR A 225 1.59 -20.17 7.45
C THR A 225 1.09 -20.52 8.84
N ARG A 226 0.23 -19.70 9.45
CA ARG A 226 -0.32 -19.97 10.79
C ARG A 226 -1.06 -21.31 10.82
N LEU A 227 -1.89 -21.60 9.81
CA LEU A 227 -2.59 -22.88 9.71
C LEU A 227 -1.63 -24.07 9.58
N LEU A 228 -0.54 -23.91 8.83
CA LEU A 228 0.47 -24.97 8.65
C LEU A 228 1.28 -25.21 9.92
N VAL A 229 1.70 -24.14 10.59
CA VAL A 229 2.44 -24.18 11.86
C VAL A 229 1.58 -24.85 12.94
N ASP A 230 0.31 -24.46 13.06
CA ASP A 230 -0.66 -25.07 13.98
C ASP A 230 -0.89 -26.57 13.67
N ALA A 231 -1.05 -26.92 12.40
CA ALA A 231 -1.20 -28.31 11.95
C ALA A 231 0.03 -29.19 12.22
N CYS A 232 1.20 -28.57 12.44
CA CYS A 232 2.43 -29.23 12.87
C CYS A 232 2.56 -29.33 14.41
N GLY A 233 1.54 -28.93 15.16
CA GLY A 233 1.49 -28.99 16.63
C GLY A 233 2.30 -27.89 17.32
N TRP A 234 2.57 -26.78 16.65
CA TRP A 234 3.20 -25.62 17.28
C TRP A 234 2.13 -24.70 17.88
N SER A 235 2.32 -24.31 19.14
CA SER A 235 1.50 -23.29 19.78
C SER A 235 1.99 -21.90 19.38
N MET A 236 1.11 -21.09 18.79
CA MET A 236 1.46 -19.74 18.35
C MET A 236 1.06 -18.72 19.40
N ALA A 237 1.99 -17.82 19.71
CA ALA A 237 1.72 -16.63 20.50
C ALA A 237 2.01 -15.38 19.65
N PRO A 238 1.13 -14.37 19.64
CA PRO A 238 1.52 -13.07 19.13
C PRO A 238 2.71 -12.56 19.95
N LEU A 239 3.65 -11.90 19.28
CA LEU A 239 4.74 -11.22 19.97
C LEU A 239 4.14 -10.00 20.66
N GLU A 240 4.12 -10.01 21.99
CA GLU A 240 3.73 -8.83 22.77
C GLU A 240 4.88 -7.82 22.69
N ALA A 241 4.55 -6.52 22.54
CA ALA A 241 5.56 -5.46 22.55
C ALA A 241 6.38 -5.55 23.85
N SER A 242 7.71 -5.53 23.74
CA SER A 242 8.58 -5.66 24.89
C SER A 242 8.49 -4.45 25.82
N GLY A 243 8.04 -3.31 25.28
CA GLY A 243 7.92 -2.03 25.97
C GLY A 243 9.26 -1.32 26.12
N ASP A 244 10.31 -1.85 25.49
CA ASP A 244 11.63 -1.25 25.42
C ASP A 244 11.83 -0.60 24.03
N PRO A 245 11.98 0.74 23.95
CA PRO A 245 12.13 1.44 22.69
C PRO A 245 13.40 1.08 21.91
N GLU A 246 14.42 0.48 22.55
CA GLU A 246 15.62 0.00 21.86
C GLU A 246 15.42 -1.36 21.19
N VAL A 247 14.50 -2.18 21.70
CA VAL A 247 14.25 -3.56 21.23
C VAL A 247 13.04 -3.65 20.33
N ASP A 248 11.99 -2.89 20.65
CA ASP A 248 10.73 -2.90 19.92
C ASP A 248 10.94 -2.77 18.39
N PRO A 249 11.79 -1.85 17.86
CA PRO A 249 12.04 -1.74 16.43
C PRO A 249 12.49 -3.02 15.71
N PHE A 250 13.17 -3.93 16.42
CA PHE A 250 13.63 -5.20 15.87
C PHE A 250 12.56 -6.30 15.98
N THR A 251 11.76 -6.25 17.02
CA THR A 251 10.68 -7.22 17.28
C THR A 251 9.43 -6.96 16.43
N ASP A 252 9.28 -5.71 16.04
CA ASP A 252 8.20 -5.16 15.28
C ASP A 252 8.08 -5.83 13.89
N GLU A 253 9.20 -6.21 13.26
CA GLU A 253 9.20 -6.81 11.91
C GLU A 253 8.74 -8.27 11.92
N ILE A 254 8.54 -8.87 13.09
CA ILE A 254 8.24 -10.30 13.26
C ILE A 254 6.73 -10.53 13.40
N ASP A 255 6.22 -11.51 12.68
CA ASP A 255 4.77 -11.75 12.62
C ASP A 255 4.22 -12.56 13.81
N PHE A 256 4.99 -13.54 14.33
CA PHE A 256 4.62 -14.34 15.52
C PHE A 256 5.78 -15.23 16.02
N ILE A 257 5.67 -15.70 17.28
CA ILE A 257 6.49 -16.79 17.82
C ILE A 257 5.67 -18.08 17.81
N ALA A 258 6.31 -19.18 17.42
CA ALA A 258 5.75 -20.53 17.53
C ALA A 258 6.57 -21.37 18.51
N ARG A 259 5.92 -22.12 19.40
CA ARG A 259 6.59 -22.97 20.41
C ARG A 259 6.15 -24.44 20.31
N ARG A 260 7.09 -25.37 20.42
CA ARG A 260 6.80 -26.82 20.45
C ARG A 260 7.91 -27.59 21.17
N ASN A 261 7.55 -28.42 22.15
CA ASN A 261 8.49 -29.32 22.85
C ASN A 261 9.76 -28.64 23.40
N GLY A 262 9.67 -27.37 23.82
CA GLY A 262 10.83 -26.60 24.29
C GLY A 262 11.63 -25.91 23.19
N ASP A 263 11.26 -26.05 21.91
CA ASP A 263 11.80 -25.24 20.82
C ASP A 263 10.93 -24.00 20.59
N SER A 264 11.55 -22.88 20.20
CA SER A 264 10.87 -21.66 19.80
C SER A 264 11.33 -21.19 18.42
N LEU A 265 10.39 -20.91 17.53
CA LEU A 265 10.61 -20.33 16.21
C LEU A 265 10.17 -18.87 16.21
N LEU A 266 10.99 -18.02 15.62
CA LEU A 266 10.68 -16.63 15.35
C LEU A 266 10.36 -16.49 13.86
N VAL A 267 9.10 -16.20 13.53
CA VAL A 267 8.62 -16.32 12.15
C VAL A 267 8.31 -14.94 11.56
N GLU A 268 8.94 -14.65 10.42
CA GLU A 268 8.64 -13.51 9.58
C GLU A 268 8.11 -13.99 8.22
N VAL A 269 6.96 -13.48 7.79
CA VAL A 269 6.33 -13.81 6.52
C VAL A 269 6.44 -12.63 5.57
N VAL A 270 7.21 -12.83 4.50
CA VAL A 270 7.46 -11.81 3.49
C VAL A 270 6.85 -12.22 2.17
N ALA A 271 6.04 -11.32 1.58
CA ALA A 271 5.51 -11.50 0.23
C ALA A 271 6.36 -10.79 -0.84
N ALA A 272 6.51 -11.47 -1.98
CA ALA A 272 7.11 -11.03 -3.25
C ALA A 272 8.60 -11.38 -3.48
N GLU A 273 9.10 -11.02 -4.67
CA GLU A 273 10.53 -11.01 -5.01
C GLU A 273 11.20 -9.96 -4.13
N VAL A 274 11.96 -10.40 -3.14
CA VAL A 274 12.52 -9.53 -2.10
C VAL A 274 14.04 -9.64 -2.13
N ASP A 275 14.71 -8.48 -2.01
CA ASP A 275 16.17 -8.39 -1.82
C ASP A 275 16.50 -8.77 -0.36
N TRP A 276 17.66 -9.37 -0.11
CA TRP A 276 18.13 -9.76 1.22
C TRP A 276 18.08 -8.62 2.26
N LYS A 277 18.13 -7.37 1.80
CA LYS A 277 18.01 -6.15 2.62
C LYS A 277 16.71 -6.03 3.41
N VAL A 278 15.67 -6.76 3.02
CA VAL A 278 14.41 -6.80 3.79
C VAL A 278 14.45 -7.92 4.84
N ALA A 279 15.29 -8.93 4.67
CA ALA A 279 15.45 -10.07 5.58
C ALA A 279 16.54 -9.84 6.65
N SER A 280 17.29 -8.72 6.58
CA SER A 280 18.48 -8.50 7.43
C SER A 280 18.18 -8.26 8.91
N GLY A 281 16.91 -7.98 9.26
CA GLY A 281 16.51 -7.73 10.65
C GLY A 281 16.33 -8.99 11.49
N LEU A 282 16.00 -10.13 10.88
CA LEU A 282 15.44 -11.29 11.58
C LEU A 282 16.41 -11.94 12.58
N GLN A 283 17.67 -12.11 12.21
CA GLN A 283 18.70 -12.69 13.09
C GLN A 283 19.03 -11.76 14.27
N THR A 284 19.10 -10.46 13.99
CA THR A 284 19.35 -9.44 15.01
C THR A 284 18.20 -9.42 16.02
N ALA A 285 16.96 -9.47 15.53
CA ALA A 285 15.78 -9.53 16.37
C ALA A 285 15.72 -10.81 17.22
N ALA A 286 16.10 -11.97 16.65
CA ALA A 286 16.20 -13.22 17.39
C ALA A 286 17.19 -13.12 18.56
N ARG A 287 18.41 -12.60 18.32
CA ARG A 287 19.43 -12.44 19.36
C ARG A 287 18.99 -11.50 20.48
N ILE A 288 18.41 -10.35 20.13
CA ILE A 288 17.92 -9.38 21.11
C ILE A 288 16.79 -9.98 21.96
N LEU A 289 15.86 -10.70 21.33
CA LEU A 289 14.77 -11.38 22.04
C LEU A 289 15.27 -12.53 22.92
N GLU A 290 16.28 -13.29 22.49
CA GLU A 290 16.91 -14.32 23.32
C GLU A 290 17.53 -13.72 24.57
N GLU A 291 18.30 -12.63 24.43
CA GLU A 291 18.93 -11.95 25.56
C GLU A 291 17.89 -11.42 26.55
N LYS A 292 16.79 -10.85 26.05
CA LYS A 292 15.66 -10.39 26.86
C LYS A 292 14.91 -11.53 27.54
N LEU A 293 14.54 -12.59 26.82
CA LEU A 293 13.80 -13.72 27.36
C LEU A 293 14.64 -14.55 28.33
N ALA A 294 15.97 -14.58 28.18
CA ALA A 294 16.87 -15.23 29.11
C ALA A 294 16.83 -14.60 30.52
N THR A 295 16.40 -13.35 30.65
CA THR A 295 16.20 -12.70 31.97
C THR A 295 14.90 -13.11 32.67
N GLN A 296 13.98 -13.79 31.97
CA GLN A 296 12.75 -14.30 32.57
C GLN A 296 12.98 -15.69 33.19
N PRO A 297 12.41 -15.99 34.38
CA PRO A 297 12.65 -17.24 35.10
C PRO A 297 12.09 -18.49 34.40
N SER A 298 11.34 -18.33 33.30
CA SER A 298 10.71 -19.42 32.55
C SER A 298 11.49 -19.75 31.27
N GLY A 299 12.73 -20.22 31.44
CA GLY A 299 13.47 -20.97 30.42
C GLY A 299 14.10 -20.16 29.28
N SER A 300 15.44 -20.08 29.29
CA SER A 300 16.25 -19.64 28.16
C SER A 300 16.01 -20.56 26.97
N THR A 301 15.05 -20.20 26.11
CA THR A 301 14.74 -20.98 24.93
C THR A 301 15.40 -20.31 23.74
N ARG A 302 16.32 -21.02 23.07
CA ARG A 302 16.96 -20.54 21.84
C ARG A 302 15.86 -20.28 20.80
N LEU A 303 15.77 -19.06 20.31
CA LEU A 303 14.86 -18.64 19.26
C LEU A 303 15.52 -18.89 17.91
N ARG A 304 14.97 -19.83 17.15
CA ARG A 304 15.42 -20.08 15.79
C ARG A 304 14.66 -19.17 14.82
N PRO A 305 15.35 -18.30 14.07
CA PRO A 305 14.70 -17.43 13.10
C PRO A 305 14.34 -18.22 11.84
N LEU A 306 13.09 -18.04 11.39
CA LEU A 306 12.53 -18.65 10.19
C LEU A 306 11.89 -17.58 9.31
N LEU A 307 12.48 -17.35 8.14
CA LEU A 307 11.93 -16.49 7.11
C LEU A 307 11.04 -17.29 6.16
N ILE A 308 9.80 -16.87 5.99
CA ILE A 308 8.85 -17.52 5.09
C ILE A 308 8.58 -16.62 3.89
N LEU A 309 9.06 -17.08 2.74
CA LEU A 309 8.96 -16.37 1.47
C LEU A 309 7.72 -16.83 0.71
N VAL A 310 6.75 -15.95 0.59
CA VAL A 310 5.51 -16.18 -0.17
C VAL A 310 5.69 -15.60 -1.57
N SER A 311 6.24 -16.43 -2.45
CA SER A 311 6.60 -16.07 -3.81
C SER A 311 6.55 -17.31 -4.71
N ASP A 312 6.52 -17.11 -6.03
CA ASP A 312 6.71 -18.20 -6.99
C ASP A 312 8.19 -18.29 -7.44
N LYS A 313 9.00 -17.29 -7.08
CA LYS A 313 10.43 -17.17 -7.39
C LYS A 313 11.22 -16.71 -6.18
N ILE A 314 12.38 -17.31 -5.96
CA ILE A 314 13.33 -16.94 -4.91
C ILE A 314 14.53 -16.27 -5.57
N ASP A 315 14.95 -15.14 -5.01
CA ASP A 315 16.23 -14.54 -5.36
C ASP A 315 17.36 -15.35 -4.68
N ALA A 316 18.34 -15.83 -5.46
CA ALA A 316 19.46 -16.60 -4.94
C ALA A 316 20.29 -15.84 -3.88
N SER A 317 20.21 -14.51 -3.86
CA SER A 317 20.84 -13.69 -2.82
C SER A 317 20.25 -13.93 -1.43
N ILE A 318 18.96 -14.29 -1.30
CA ILE A 318 18.35 -14.56 0.01
C ILE A 318 18.91 -15.84 0.62
N SER A 319 19.03 -16.92 -0.16
CA SER A 319 19.62 -18.17 0.33
C SER A 319 21.05 -17.97 0.80
N ARG A 320 21.87 -17.24 0.01
CA ARG A 320 23.25 -16.91 0.41
C ARG A 320 23.30 -16.05 1.67
N PHE A 321 22.37 -15.11 1.82
CA PHE A 321 22.30 -14.25 2.99
C PHE A 321 21.86 -15.04 4.23
N ALA A 322 20.91 -15.96 4.09
CA ALA A 322 20.46 -16.86 5.14
C ALA A 322 21.59 -17.77 5.66
N ASP A 323 22.42 -18.28 4.75
CA ASP A 323 23.61 -19.06 5.12
C ASP A 323 24.63 -18.23 5.91
N ILE A 324 24.79 -16.94 5.59
CA ILE A 324 25.73 -16.03 6.26
C ILE A 324 25.22 -15.61 7.64
N GLU A 325 23.94 -15.28 7.74
CA GLU A 325 23.31 -14.78 8.98
C GLU A 325 22.76 -15.91 9.86
N GLU A 326 22.86 -17.17 9.44
CA GLU A 326 22.43 -18.36 10.19
C GLU A 326 20.93 -18.37 10.54
N PHE A 327 20.05 -18.20 9.54
CA PHE A 327 18.60 -18.36 9.72
C PHE A 327 17.97 -19.29 8.68
N ASP A 328 16.83 -19.90 9.02
CA ASP A 328 16.14 -20.84 8.14
C ASP A 328 15.25 -20.10 7.14
N VAL A 329 15.18 -20.56 5.90
CA VAL A 329 14.27 -20.02 4.86
C VAL A 329 13.32 -21.10 4.38
N ALA A 330 12.02 -20.86 4.50
CA ALA A 330 10.99 -21.70 3.92
C ALA A 330 10.30 -20.97 2.74
N HIS A 331 10.20 -21.67 1.61
CA HIS A 331 9.53 -21.15 0.43
C HIS A 331 8.10 -21.69 0.33
N VAL A 332 7.14 -20.78 0.21
CA VAL A 332 5.72 -21.13 0.07
C VAL A 332 5.18 -20.56 -1.24
N PRO A 333 5.03 -21.40 -2.30
CA PRO A 333 4.44 -21.00 -3.56
C PRO A 333 3.02 -20.43 -3.38
N GLN A 334 2.62 -19.44 -4.19
CA GLN A 334 1.26 -18.87 -4.06
C GLN A 334 0.17 -19.91 -4.31
N ALA A 335 0.42 -20.85 -5.22
CA ALA A 335 -0.48 -21.97 -5.47
C ALA A 335 -0.72 -22.81 -4.20
N LEU A 336 0.29 -22.93 -3.35
CA LEU A 336 0.21 -23.68 -2.10
C LEU A 336 -0.50 -22.90 -1.00
N VAL A 337 -0.26 -21.59 -0.89
CA VAL A 337 -1.07 -20.70 -0.02
C VAL A 337 -2.55 -20.88 -0.30
N LYS A 338 -2.94 -20.90 -1.58
CA LYS A 338 -4.35 -21.13 -1.97
C LYS A 338 -4.86 -22.49 -1.49
N LYS A 339 -4.11 -23.58 -1.75
CA LYS A 339 -4.49 -24.94 -1.30
C LYS A 339 -4.68 -25.02 0.22
N VAL A 340 -3.84 -24.34 0.99
CA VAL A 340 -3.91 -24.29 2.46
C VAL A 340 -5.16 -23.54 2.93
N LEU A 341 -5.43 -22.38 2.33
CA LEU A 341 -6.62 -21.60 2.67
C LEU A 341 -7.92 -22.33 2.31
N ASP A 342 -7.92 -23.11 1.21
CA ASP A 342 -9.03 -23.95 0.81
C ASP A 342 -9.22 -25.17 1.74
N ALA A 343 -8.14 -25.64 2.38
CA ALA A 343 -8.14 -26.77 3.30
C ALA A 343 -8.30 -26.39 4.78
N LYS A 344 -8.65 -25.13 5.10
CA LYS A 344 -8.65 -24.59 6.48
C LYS A 344 -9.48 -25.39 7.52
N GLU A 345 -10.45 -26.19 7.08
CA GLU A 345 -11.33 -27.01 7.93
C GLU A 345 -10.94 -28.51 7.94
N ASP A 346 -9.93 -28.90 7.17
CA ASP A 346 -9.47 -30.29 7.01
C ASP A 346 -8.07 -30.47 7.62
N ALA A 347 -8.03 -30.82 8.91
CA ALA A 347 -6.80 -30.99 9.67
C ALA A 347 -5.86 -32.02 9.03
N THR A 348 -6.37 -33.12 8.50
CA THR A 348 -5.55 -34.18 7.87
C THR A 348 -4.87 -33.67 6.62
N ARG A 349 -5.60 -32.91 5.79
CA ARG A 349 -5.05 -32.29 4.59
C ARG A 349 -4.05 -31.18 4.92
N LEU A 350 -4.31 -30.38 5.95
CA LEU A 350 -3.35 -29.38 6.43
C LEU A 350 -2.04 -30.03 6.92
N THR A 351 -2.10 -31.11 7.70
CA THR A 351 -0.90 -31.83 8.13
C THR A 351 -0.13 -32.41 6.93
N SER A 352 -0.82 -32.92 5.91
CA SER A 352 -0.17 -33.39 4.68
C SER A 352 0.56 -32.26 3.94
N LEU A 353 -0.08 -31.10 3.79
CA LEU A 353 0.53 -29.92 3.15
C LEU A 353 1.68 -29.34 3.99
N ALA A 354 1.57 -29.40 5.31
CA ALA A 354 2.62 -28.96 6.21
C ALA A 354 3.86 -29.86 6.16
N ARG A 355 3.69 -31.18 5.97
CA ARG A 355 4.80 -32.11 5.70
C ARG A 355 5.47 -31.90 4.36
N GLU A 356 4.80 -31.29 3.39
CA GLU A 356 5.42 -30.92 2.10
C GLU A 356 6.35 -29.69 2.26
N LEU A 357 6.04 -28.80 3.21
CA LEU A 357 6.70 -27.50 3.39
C LEU A 357 7.73 -27.45 4.52
N MET A 358 7.43 -28.06 5.67
CA MET A 358 8.25 -28.01 6.87
C MET A 358 9.38 -29.05 7.03
N PRO A 359 9.68 -29.99 6.10
CA PRO A 359 10.89 -30.82 6.23
C PRO A 359 12.17 -29.96 6.28
N VAL A 360 12.13 -28.76 5.71
CA VAL A 360 13.28 -27.84 5.63
C VAL A 360 13.63 -27.22 7.00
N VAL A 361 12.66 -27.05 7.90
CA VAL A 361 12.87 -26.40 9.22
C VAL A 361 13.62 -27.31 10.21
N GLY A 362 13.68 -28.62 9.93
CA GLY A 362 14.34 -29.61 10.80
C GLY A 362 15.70 -30.13 10.31
N ALA A 363 16.10 -29.84 9.07
CA ALA A 363 17.22 -30.54 8.42
C ALA A 363 18.55 -29.78 8.40
N SER A 364 18.58 -28.47 8.69
CA SER A 364 19.78 -27.63 8.51
C SER A 364 20.89 -27.86 9.55
N HIS A 365 20.58 -28.47 10.71
CA HIS A 365 21.57 -28.64 11.81
C HIS A 365 21.47 -29.97 12.56
N ALA A 366 21.10 -31.05 11.87
CA ALA A 366 21.26 -32.40 12.43
C ALA A 366 22.70 -32.90 12.29
#